data_AF-A0A821HQZ4-F1
#
_entry.id   AF-A0A821HQZ4-F1
#
_cell.length_a   1.000
_cell.length_b   1.000
_cell.length_c   1.000
_cell.angle_alpha   90.00
_cell.angle_beta   90.00
_cell.angle_gamma   90.00
#
_symmetry.space_group_name_H-M   'P 1'
#
loop_
_entity.id
_entity.type
_entity.pdbx_description
1 polymer ?
#
loop_
_entity_poly.entity_id
_entity_poly.type
_entity_poly.pdbx_seq_one_letter_code
_entity_poly.pdbx_strand_id
1 'polypeptide(L)'
;PTKINERNTFESVHPQSSSHIIIKHTTPVVPVLLSLQILRREPEETRERYCHALPTLFVPWRSVHDLCAMNQTWFEAFEIRKPLISSSSLKIIENIQLLYECKHDRDEQLHQVLGEAQNDSKIDPILIPNCSEED
;
A
#
# COMPACT_ATOMS: atom_id res chain seq x y z
N PRO A 1 10.65 34.01 1.05
CA PRO A 1 10.89 33.70 2.48
C PRO A 1 10.43 32.29 2.83
N THR A 2 11.36 31.38 3.11
CA THR A 2 11.07 30.01 3.56
C THR A 2 10.34 30.08 4.91
N LYS A 3 9.08 29.64 4.97
CA LYS A 3 8.33 29.63 6.24
C LYS A 3 9.02 28.64 7.19
N ILE A 4 9.48 29.13 8.34
CA ILE A 4 10.15 28.31 9.36
C ILE A 4 9.08 27.52 10.11
N ASN A 5 9.29 26.22 10.28
CA ASN A 5 8.38 25.37 11.07
C ASN A 5 8.44 25.75 12.56
N GLU A 6 7.28 25.76 13.20
CA GLU A 6 7.14 26.11 14.61
C GLU A 6 7.64 24.94 15.48
N ARG A 7 8.50 25.23 16.45
CA ARG A 7 9.07 24.23 17.38
C ARG A 7 8.48 24.44 18.76
N ASN A 8 8.00 23.36 19.36
CA ASN A 8 7.37 23.31 20.66
C ASN A 8 8.04 22.23 21.52
N THR A 9 7.98 22.39 22.84
CA THR A 9 8.48 21.39 23.80
C THR A 9 7.31 20.73 24.50
N PHE A 10 7.50 19.49 24.96
CA PHE A 10 6.51 18.87 25.84
C PHE A 10 6.48 19.58 27.19
N GLU A 11 5.38 19.41 27.91
CA GLU A 11 5.31 19.77 29.33
C GLU A 11 6.33 18.96 30.13
N SER A 12 6.86 19.54 31.21
CA SER A 12 7.91 18.92 32.03
C SER A 12 7.53 17.55 32.59
N VAL A 13 6.24 17.27 32.75
CA VAL A 13 5.68 16.01 33.25
C VAL A 13 5.72 14.90 32.20
N HIS A 14 5.82 15.22 30.91
CA HIS A 14 5.79 14.22 29.84
C HIS A 14 7.06 13.35 29.84
N PRO A 15 6.97 12.01 29.68
CA PRO A 15 8.12 11.11 29.72
C PRO A 15 9.24 11.44 28.72
N GLN A 16 8.89 12.10 27.61
CA GLN A 16 9.83 12.46 26.54
C GLN A 16 10.26 13.94 26.55
N SER A 17 9.91 14.71 27.60
CA SER A 17 10.15 16.16 27.64
C SER A 17 11.62 16.58 27.53
N SER A 18 12.54 15.75 28.04
CA SER A 18 13.99 16.01 28.01
C SER A 18 14.68 15.57 26.72
N SER A 19 14.06 14.70 25.93
CA SER A 19 14.69 14.04 24.78
C SER A 19 14.08 14.41 23.42
N HIS A 20 12.84 14.91 23.40
CA HIS A 20 12.10 15.15 22.16
C HIS A 20 11.56 16.59 22.09
N ILE A 21 11.40 17.08 20.87
CA ILE A 21 10.70 18.34 20.57
C ILE A 21 9.57 18.05 19.57
N ILE A 22 8.52 18.85 19.64
CA ILE A 22 7.38 18.79 18.72
C ILE A 22 7.61 19.82 17.62
N ILE A 23 7.52 19.41 16.36
CA ILE A 23 7.63 20.33 15.22
C ILE A 23 6.28 20.38 14.53
N LYS A 24 5.71 21.58 14.42
CA LYS A 24 4.50 21.85 13.66
C LYS A 24 4.87 22.38 12.29
N HIS A 25 4.53 21.61 11.27
CA HIS A 25 4.78 21.98 9.89
C HIS A 25 3.85 23.11 9.45
N THR A 26 4.42 24.16 8.89
CA THR A 26 3.66 25.32 8.38
C THR A 26 3.13 25.10 6.96
N THR A 27 3.69 24.13 6.26
CA THR A 27 3.25 23.65 4.96
C THR A 27 2.80 22.20 5.06
N PRO A 28 1.79 21.78 4.28
CA PRO A 28 1.44 20.36 4.20
C PRO A 28 2.66 19.55 3.75
N VAL A 29 3.00 18.51 4.52
CA VAL A 29 4.03 17.53 4.15
C VAL A 29 3.36 16.18 4.06
N VAL A 30 3.66 15.43 3.00
CA VAL A 30 3.17 14.07 2.83
C VAL A 30 4.11 13.14 3.59
N PRO A 31 3.66 12.46 4.67
CA PRO A 31 4.50 11.53 5.39
C PRO A 31 4.80 10.31 4.50
N VAL A 32 6.07 9.91 4.44
CA VAL A 32 6.46 8.66 3.79
C VAL A 32 6.24 7.52 4.79
N LEU A 33 5.26 6.67 4.49
CA LEU A 33 4.93 5.52 5.35
C LEU A 33 5.79 4.34 4.93
N LEU A 34 6.85 4.07 5.68
CA LEU A 34 7.80 2.99 5.37
C LEU A 34 7.22 1.58 5.55
N SER A 35 6.06 1.43 6.21
CA SER A 35 5.51 0.12 6.59
C SER A 35 4.04 -0.12 6.20
N LEU A 36 3.34 0.85 5.63
CA LEU A 36 2.00 0.62 5.09
C LEU A 36 2.11 0.38 3.59
N GLN A 37 2.24 -0.89 3.20
CA GLN A 37 1.74 -1.29 1.89
C GLN A 37 0.22 -1.10 1.96
N ILE A 38 -0.30 -0.03 1.35
CA ILE A 38 -1.75 0.18 1.28
C ILE A 38 -2.29 -1.00 0.48
N LEU A 39 -3.01 -1.89 1.15
CA LEU A 39 -3.37 -3.18 0.57
C LEU A 39 -4.34 -3.00 -0.60
N ARG A 40 -4.38 -3.98 -1.50
CA ARG A 40 -5.39 -4.05 -2.55
C ARG A 40 -6.77 -4.22 -1.91
N ARG A 41 -7.82 -3.70 -2.54
CA ARG A 41 -9.21 -3.89 -2.07
C ARG A 41 -9.62 -5.37 -2.02
N GLU A 42 -9.12 -6.13 -2.98
CA GLU A 42 -9.37 -7.56 -3.17
C GLU A 42 -8.05 -8.33 -3.05
N PRO A 43 -8.05 -9.56 -2.50
CA PRO A 43 -9.18 -10.41 -2.12
C PRO A 43 -9.79 -10.10 -0.73
N GLU A 44 -10.90 -10.75 -0.39
CA GLU A 44 -11.63 -10.67 0.89
C GLU A 44 -10.73 -10.66 2.14
N GLU A 45 -9.66 -11.45 2.13
CA GLU A 45 -8.65 -11.55 3.19
C GLU A 45 -7.96 -10.21 3.51
N THR A 46 -7.85 -9.34 2.50
CA THR A 46 -7.23 -8.01 2.60
C THR A 46 -8.23 -6.89 2.82
N ARG A 47 -9.53 -7.16 2.65
CA ARG A 47 -10.62 -6.17 2.68
C ARG A 47 -10.68 -5.42 4.02
N GLU A 48 -10.61 -6.14 5.15
CA GLU A 48 -10.61 -5.51 6.48
C GLU A 48 -9.40 -4.62 6.69
N ARG A 49 -8.21 -5.05 6.27
CA ARG A 49 -6.99 -4.25 6.42
C ARG A 49 -6.99 -3.02 5.49
N TYR A 50 -7.56 -3.14 4.29
CA TYR A 50 -7.79 -2.02 3.37
C TYR A 50 -8.75 -1.00 4.00
N CYS A 51 -9.89 -1.47 4.52
CA CYS A 51 -10.90 -0.65 5.18
C CYS A 51 -10.41 -0.04 6.50
N HIS A 52 -9.41 -0.63 7.15
CA HIS A 52 -8.68 -0.05 8.28
C HIS A 52 -7.71 1.05 7.84
N ALA A 53 -6.93 0.80 6.78
CA ALA A 53 -5.89 1.70 6.32
C ALA A 53 -6.46 3.02 5.79
N LEU A 54 -7.55 2.99 5.01
CA LEU A 54 -8.07 4.19 4.37
C LEU A 54 -8.56 5.27 5.35
N PRO A 55 -9.43 4.98 6.34
CA PRO A 55 -9.80 5.97 7.35
C PRO A 55 -8.60 6.49 8.14
N THR A 56 -7.65 5.60 8.46
CA THR A 56 -6.42 5.99 9.19
C THR A 56 -5.60 7.04 8.45
N LEU A 57 -5.58 6.97 7.12
CA LEU A 57 -4.77 7.87 6.27
C LEU A 57 -5.53 9.11 5.82
N PHE A 58 -6.84 9.01 5.59
CA PHE A 58 -7.60 10.01 4.86
C PHE A 58 -8.71 10.69 5.67
N VAL A 59 -8.98 10.23 6.89
CA VAL A 59 -9.96 10.84 7.80
C VAL A 59 -9.20 11.44 8.98
N PRO A 60 -9.56 12.63 9.49
CA PRO A 60 -8.96 13.14 10.73
C PRO A 60 -9.42 12.32 11.95
N TRP A 61 -8.50 11.95 12.83
CA TRP A 61 -8.79 11.21 14.06
C TRP A 61 -7.82 11.58 15.19
N ARG A 62 -8.25 11.37 16.44
CA ARG A 62 -7.42 11.49 17.65
C ARG A 62 -7.38 10.20 18.46
N SER A 63 -8.41 9.38 18.34
CA SER A 63 -8.53 8.06 18.94
C SER A 63 -8.95 7.05 17.88
N VAL A 64 -8.63 5.77 18.11
CA VAL A 64 -9.09 4.68 17.26
C VAL A 64 -10.62 4.64 17.19
N HIS A 65 -11.32 5.08 18.24
CA HIS A 65 -12.78 5.13 18.30
C HIS A 65 -13.39 6.15 17.30
N ASP A 66 -12.62 7.18 16.91
CA ASP A 66 -13.05 8.12 15.86
C ASP A 66 -13.08 7.41 14.50
N LEU A 67 -12.26 6.38 14.31
CA LEU A 67 -12.15 5.59 13.09
C LEU A 67 -13.02 4.33 13.10
N CYS A 68 -13.12 3.65 14.25
CA CYS A 68 -13.91 2.44 14.38
C CYS A 68 -14.53 2.29 15.79
N ALA A 69 -15.85 2.22 15.89
CA ALA A 69 -16.56 1.93 17.12
C ALA A 69 -16.37 0.45 17.56
N MET A 70 -16.58 0.15 18.84
CA MET A 70 -16.32 -1.20 19.36
C MET A 70 -17.23 -2.30 18.79
N ASN A 71 -18.39 -1.93 18.26
CA ASN A 71 -19.44 -2.83 17.78
C ASN A 71 -19.64 -2.79 16.26
N GLN A 72 -18.66 -2.29 15.50
CA GLN A 72 -18.72 -2.25 14.04
C GLN A 72 -17.46 -2.86 13.43
N THR A 73 -17.59 -3.38 12.20
CA THR A 73 -16.46 -3.86 11.40
C THR A 73 -15.70 -2.69 10.75
N TRP A 74 -14.45 -2.89 10.29
CA TRP A 74 -13.73 -1.82 9.59
C TRP A 74 -14.38 -1.49 8.25
N PHE A 75 -15.00 -2.47 7.60
CA PHE A 75 -15.78 -2.24 6.38
C PHE A 75 -16.95 -1.26 6.62
N GLU A 76 -17.79 -1.52 7.62
CA GLU A 76 -18.90 -0.62 7.97
C GLU A 76 -18.38 0.76 8.38
N ALA A 77 -17.30 0.77 9.18
CA ALA A 77 -16.65 1.98 9.62
C ALA A 77 -16.18 2.86 8.46
N PHE A 78 -15.58 2.23 7.45
CA PHE A 78 -15.09 2.89 6.24
C PHE A 78 -16.23 3.47 5.42
N GLU A 79 -17.29 2.70 5.15
CA GLU A 79 -18.42 3.19 4.34
C GLU A 79 -19.11 4.39 5.00
N ILE A 80 -19.24 4.41 6.33
CA ILE A 80 -19.77 5.56 7.09
C ILE A 80 -18.86 6.80 6.95
N ARG A 81 -17.53 6.60 6.89
CA ARG A 81 -16.53 7.68 6.92
C ARG A 81 -16.07 8.13 5.54
N LYS A 82 -16.34 7.35 4.50
CA LYS A 82 -16.01 7.65 3.10
C LYS A 82 -16.49 9.03 2.64
N PRO A 83 -17.66 9.56 3.05
CA PRO A 83 -18.07 10.92 2.73
C PRO A 83 -17.20 12.03 3.33
N LEU A 84 -16.43 11.74 4.38
CA LEU A 84 -15.49 12.69 5.00
C LEU A 84 -14.18 12.80 4.21
N ILE A 85 -13.92 11.87 3.30
CA ILE A 85 -12.72 11.85 2.48
C ILE A 85 -12.93 12.83 1.31
N SER A 86 -11.97 13.73 1.12
CA SER A 86 -12.03 14.70 0.02
C SER A 86 -12.03 14.01 -1.35
N SER A 87 -12.67 14.61 -2.35
CA SER A 87 -12.70 14.06 -3.72
C SER A 87 -11.30 13.88 -4.32
N SER A 88 -10.36 14.77 -3.98
CA SER A 88 -8.96 14.64 -4.40
C SER A 88 -8.29 13.42 -3.76
N SER A 89 -8.56 13.16 -2.48
CA SER A 89 -8.07 11.97 -1.78
C SER A 89 -8.70 10.69 -2.31
N LEU A 90 -10.00 10.70 -2.65
CA LEU A 90 -10.65 9.55 -3.29
C LEU A 90 -9.98 9.17 -4.61
N LYS A 91 -9.62 10.16 -5.45
CA LYS A 91 -8.84 9.91 -6.68
C LYS A 91 -7.49 9.26 -6.40
N ILE A 92 -6.81 9.64 -5.31
CA ILE A 92 -5.55 9.00 -4.89
C ILE A 92 -5.81 7.53 -4.52
N ILE A 93 -6.88 7.26 -3.77
CA ILE A 93 -7.28 5.90 -3.38
C ILE A 93 -7.57 5.04 -4.62
N GLU A 94 -8.30 5.59 -5.59
CA GLU A 94 -8.59 4.92 -6.87
C GLU A 94 -7.31 4.64 -7.67
N ASN A 95 -6.39 5.61 -7.73
CA ASN A 95 -5.11 5.43 -8.43
C ASN A 95 -4.24 4.37 -7.75
N ILE A 96 -4.24 4.28 -6.41
CA ILE A 96 -3.54 3.21 -5.69
C ILE A 96 -4.10 1.85 -6.13
N GLN A 97 -5.43 1.71 -6.18
CA GLN A 97 -6.07 0.47 -6.61
C GLN A 97 -5.71 0.13 -8.07
N LEU A 98 -5.75 1.11 -8.97
CA LEU A 98 -5.37 0.92 -10.37
C LEU A 98 -3.91 0.48 -10.53
N LEU A 99 -2.99 1.04 -9.75
CA LEU A 99 -1.58 0.63 -9.76
C LEU A 99 -1.40 -0.84 -9.38
N TYR A 100 -2.21 -1.35 -8.43
CA TYR A 100 -2.19 -2.76 -8.08
C TYR A 100 -2.73 -3.66 -9.20
N GLU A 101 -3.79 -3.22 -9.87
CA GLU A 101 -4.38 -3.94 -11.01
C GLU A 101 -3.38 -4.03 -12.16
N CYS A 102 -2.80 -2.92 -12.59
CA CYS A 102 -1.79 -2.91 -13.65
C CYS A 102 -0.55 -3.75 -13.30
N LYS A 103 -0.12 -3.74 -12.03
CA LYS A 103 0.98 -4.58 -11.58
C LYS A 103 0.62 -6.06 -11.70
N HIS A 104 -0.59 -6.44 -11.26
CA HIS A 104 -1.06 -7.82 -11.30
C HIS A 104 -1.10 -8.35 -12.75
N ASP A 105 -1.70 -7.60 -13.66
CA ASP A 105 -1.82 -7.99 -15.08
C ASP A 105 -0.44 -8.17 -15.72
N ARG A 106 0.50 -7.26 -15.44
CA ARG A 106 1.87 -7.35 -15.92
C ARG A 106 2.60 -8.57 -15.37
N ASP A 107 2.45 -8.84 -14.07
CA ASP A 107 3.12 -9.97 -13.42
C ASP A 107 2.54 -11.31 -13.91
N GLU A 108 1.22 -11.38 -14.19
CA GLU A 108 0.57 -12.54 -14.84
C GLU A 108 1.09 -12.77 -16.26
N GLN A 109 1.16 -11.71 -17.08
CA GLN A 109 1.72 -11.78 -18.43
C GLN A 109 3.17 -12.27 -18.40
N LEU A 110 3.97 -11.79 -17.45
CA LEU A 110 5.36 -12.22 -17.28
C LEU A 110 5.45 -13.70 -16.93
N HIS A 111 4.62 -14.18 -16.00
CA HIS A 111 4.57 -15.60 -15.64
C HIS A 111 4.21 -16.49 -16.83
N GLN A 112 3.28 -16.06 -17.67
CA GLN A 112 2.92 -16.79 -18.89
C GLN A 112 4.10 -16.90 -19.86
N VAL A 113 4.75 -15.78 -20.18
CA VAL A 113 5.90 -15.75 -21.10
C VAL A 113 7.05 -16.62 -20.59
N LEU A 114 7.33 -16.58 -19.28
CA LEU A 114 8.35 -17.44 -18.66
C LEU A 114 7.98 -18.92 -18.73
N GLY A 115 6.69 -19.27 -18.56
CA GLY A 115 6.20 -20.64 -18.69
C GLY A 115 6.31 -21.16 -20.13
N GLU A 116 5.98 -20.34 -21.12
CA GLU A 116 6.13 -20.68 -22.55
C GLU A 116 7.60 -20.91 -22.93
N ALA A 117 8.51 -20.04 -22.50
CA ALA A 117 9.95 -20.19 -22.76
C ALA A 117 10.55 -21.48 -22.16
N GLN A 118 10.04 -21.93 -21.01
CA GLN A 118 10.44 -23.20 -20.39
C GLN A 118 9.91 -24.43 -21.13
N ASN A 119 8.75 -24.31 -21.79
CA ASN A 119 8.20 -25.39 -22.61
C ASN A 119 8.95 -25.51 -23.94
N ASP A 120 9.30 -24.40 -24.60
CA ASP A 120 10.04 -24.39 -25.87
C ASP A 120 11.48 -24.92 -25.74
N SER A 121 12.07 -24.78 -24.55
CA SER A 121 13.40 -25.34 -24.24
C SER A 121 13.37 -26.84 -23.89
N LYS A 122 12.18 -27.46 -23.85
CA LYS A 122 11.98 -28.90 -23.73
C LYS A 122 11.88 -29.53 -25.13
N ILE A 123 12.96 -29.38 -25.90
CA ILE A 123 13.11 -29.96 -27.25
C ILE A 123 13.04 -31.50 -27.16
N ASP A 124 12.28 -32.13 -28.06
CA ASP A 124 12.20 -33.59 -28.20
C ASP A 124 13.60 -34.22 -28.35
N PRO A 125 13.93 -35.31 -27.64
CA PRO A 125 15.24 -35.96 -27.72
C PRO A 125 15.54 -36.66 -29.07
N ILE A 126 14.77 -36.39 -30.12
CA ILE A 126 14.82 -37.09 -31.41
C ILE A 126 15.83 -36.47 -32.41
N LEU A 127 16.41 -35.31 -32.11
CA LEU A 127 17.33 -34.61 -33.02
C LEU A 127 18.80 -34.62 -32.57
N ILE A 128 19.27 -35.69 -31.94
CA ILE A 128 20.70 -36.00 -31.96
C ILE A 128 20.94 -36.79 -33.25
N PRO A 129 21.60 -36.23 -34.28
CA PRO A 129 22.07 -37.06 -35.37
C PRO A 129 23.06 -38.04 -34.74
N ASN A 130 22.75 -39.34 -34.80
CA ASN A 130 23.75 -40.37 -34.56
C ASN A 130 24.84 -40.11 -35.59
N CYS A 131 25.93 -39.48 -35.16
CA CYS A 131 27.18 -39.45 -35.90
C CYS A 131 27.69 -40.90 -35.84
N SER A 132 27.16 -41.75 -36.71
CA SER A 132 27.73 -43.06 -36.99
C SER A 132 29.09 -42.78 -37.61
N GLU A 133 30.15 -43.03 -36.84
CA GLU A 133 31.51 -43.15 -37.37
C GLU A 133 31.51 -44.35 -38.34
N GLU A 134 31.60 -44.07 -39.64
CA GLU A 134 31.90 -45.07 -40.67
C GLU A 134 33.43 -45.19 -40.83
N ASP A 135 33.90 -46.40 -40.55
CA ASP A 135 35.13 -47.13 -40.95
C ASP A 135 36.54 -46.53 -40.71
#